data_AF-A0A1Z4LSJ1-F1
#
_entry.id   AF-A0A1Z4LSJ1-F1
#
_cell.length_a   1.000
_cell.length_b   1.000
_cell.length_c   1.000
_cell.angle_alpha   90.00
_cell.angle_beta   90.00
_cell.angle_gamma   90.00
#
_symmetry.space_group_name_H-M   'P 1'
#
loop_
_entity.id
_entity.type
_entity.pdbx_description
1 polymer ?
#
loop_
_entity_poly.entity_id
_entity_poly.type
_entity_poly.pdbx_seq_one_letter_code
_entity_poly.pdbx_strand_id
1 'polypeptide(L)' 'MIRWLRLINFKAFENQLFEFKPLTLLSGLNSTGKSSVIQSL' A
#
# COMPACT_ATOMS: atom_id res chain seq x y z
N MET A 1 15.15 0.89 5.49
CA MET A 1 13.83 1.56 5.42
C MET A 1 13.26 1.31 4.04
N ILE A 2 12.03 0.81 3.95
CA ILE A 2 11.38 0.49 2.67
C ILE A 2 11.10 1.82 1.95
N ARG A 3 11.47 1.91 0.67
CA ARG A 3 11.27 3.11 -0.17
C ARG A 3 10.18 2.92 -1.22
N TRP A 4 9.99 1.67 -1.66
CA TRP A 4 9.02 1.32 -2.70
C TRP A 4 8.37 -0.02 -2.38
N LEU A 5 7.10 -0.16 -2.71
CA LEU A 5 6.34 -1.41 -2.64
C LEU A 5 5.49 -1.51 -3.90
N ARG A 6 5.65 -2.60 -4.65
CA ARG A 6 4.79 -2.90 -5.80
C ARG A 6 3.90 -4.09 -5.47
N LEU A 7 2.60 -3.91 -5.61
CA LEU A 7 1.59 -4.96 -5.45
C LEU A 7 1.01 -5.31 -6.80
N ILE A 8 1.01 -6.60 -7.15
CA ILE A 8 0.46 -7.12 -8.39
C ILE A 8 -0.50 -8.25 -8.02
N ASN A 9 -1.77 -8.13 -8.44
CA ASN A 9 -2.85 -9.07 -8.15
C ASN A 9 -2.95 -9.44 -6.65
N PHE A 10 -2.78 -8.45 -5.78
CA PHE A 10 -2.84 -8.63 -4.34
C PHE A 10 -4.07 -7.94 -3.74
N LYS A 11 -5.07 -8.74 -3.35
CA LYS A 11 -6.33 -8.27 -2.76
C LYS A 11 -6.99 -7.22 -3.65
N ALA A 12 -7.14 -5.98 -3.13
CA ALA A 12 -7.77 -4.88 -3.84
C ALA A 12 -6.87 -4.23 -4.91
N PHE A 13 -5.62 -4.68 -5.09
CA PHE A 13 -4.66 -4.08 -6.01
C PHE A 13 -4.31 -5.00 -7.18
N GLU A 14 -4.66 -4.59 -8.39
CA GLU A 14 -4.28 -5.27 -9.64
C GLU A 14 -2.81 -5.01 -10.00
N ASN A 15 -2.39 -3.73 -10.03
CA ASN A 15 -0.99 -3.35 -10.20
C ASN A 15 -0.77 -1.93 -9.65
N GLN A 16 -0.21 -1.83 -8.44
CA GLN A 16 -0.01 -0.56 -7.76
C GLN A 16 1.43 -0.42 -7.25
N LEU A 17 2.01 0.76 -7.48
CA LEU A 17 3.29 1.15 -6.89
C LEU A 17 3.04 2.17 -5.77
N PHE A 18 3.64 1.93 -4.61
CA PHE A 18 3.68 2.84 -3.48
C PHE A 18 5.11 3.32 -3.26
N GLU A 19 5.28 4.62 -3.06
CA GLU A 19 6.52 5.23 -2.58
C GLU A 19 6.38 5.57 -1.09
N PHE A 20 7.38 5.19 -0.30
CA PHE A 20 7.42 5.48 1.13
C PHE A 20 8.47 6.56 1.43
N LYS A 21 8.00 7.59 2.13
CA LYS A 21 8.82 8.65 2.73
C LYS A 21 9.04 8.36 4.23
N PRO A 22 9.97 9.06 4.92
CA PRO A 22 10.23 8.87 6.34
C PRO A 22 8.99 8.91 7.23
N LEU A 23 7.97 9.67 6.82
CA LEU A 23 6.62 9.59 7.35
C LEU A 23 5.64 9.45 6.18
N THR A 24 4.86 8.37 6.17
CA THR A 24 3.84 8.11 5.15
C THR A 24 2.53 7.80 5.85
N LEU A 25 1.48 8.56 5.54
CA LEU A 25 0.13 8.37 6.09
C LEU A 25 -0.75 7.64 5.07
N LEU A 26 -1.28 6.47 5.44
CA LEU A 26 -2.27 5.76 4.64
C LEU A 26 -3.68 6.19 5.08
N SER A 27 -4.36 7.00 4.27
CA SER A 27 -5.70 7.54 4.55
C SER A 27 -6.72 7.13 3.47
N GLY A 28 -8.00 7.41 3.72
CA GLY A 28 -9.12 7.07 2.83
C GLY A 28 -10.22 6.24 3.51
N LEU A 29 -11.34 6.06 2.82
CA LEU A 29 -12.52 5.33 3.32
C LEU A 29 -12.18 3.87 3.67
N ASN A 30 -12.98 3.24 4.54
CA ASN A 30 -12.76 1.84 4.90
C ASN A 30 -12.90 0.92 3.69
N SER A 31 -12.18 -0.20 3.72
CA SER A 31 -12.13 -1.19 2.63
C SER A 31 -11.45 -0.75 1.33
N THR A 32 -10.80 0.43 1.27
CA THR A 32 -10.07 0.89 0.07
C THR A 32 -8.63 0.37 -0.06
N GLY A 33 -8.29 -0.72 0.65
CA GLY A 33 -6.98 -1.36 0.54
C GLY A 33 -5.88 -0.83 1.48
N LYS A 34 -6.14 0.13 2.37
CA LYS A 34 -5.15 0.64 3.34
C LYS A 34 -4.51 -0.47 4.17
N SER A 35 -5.33 -1.32 4.80
CA SER A 35 -4.84 -2.46 5.57
C SER A 35 -4.15 -3.50 4.68
N SER A 36 -4.54 -3.59 3.41
CA SER A 36 -3.88 -4.46 2.44
C SER A 36 -2.45 -4.01 2.15
N VAL A 37 -2.17 -2.70 2.07
CA VAL A 37 -0.80 -2.17 1.94
C VAL A 37 0.06 -2.57 3.14
N ILE A 38 -0.46 -2.44 4.36
CA ILE A 38 0.29 -2.85 5.57
C ILE A 38 0.50 -4.36 5.62
N GLN A 39 -0.51 -5.16 5.26
CA GLN A 39 -0.42 -6.62 5.25
C GLN A 39 0.54 -7.20 4.20
N SER A 40 0.96 -6.39 3.22
CA SER A 40 1.92 -6.80 2.20
C SER A 40 3.37 -6.47 2.52
N LEU A 41 3.62 -5.73 3.60
CA LEU A 41 4.96 -5.47 4.14
C LEU A 41 5.41 -6.64 5.02
#